data_AF-F8CNV1-F1
#
_entry.id   AF-F8CNV1-F1
#
_cell.length_a   1.000
_cell.length_b   1.000
_cell.length_c   1.000
_cell.angle_alpha   90.00
_cell.angle_beta   90.00
_cell.angle_gamma   90.00
#
_symmetry.space_group_name_H-M   'P 1'
#
loop_
_entity.id
_entity.type
_entity.pdbx_description
1 polymer ?
#
loop_
_entity_poly.entity_id
_entity_poly.type
_entity_poly.pdbx_seq_one_letter_code
_entity_poly.pdbx_strand_id
1 'polypeptide(L)'
;MSEWTPKPNPAVDLRTLALSPEEGFVLSRLDGATPARSLPALTGLPPDRLRAILSRLVTQGALLPTPAASPAPPGAPPPVAFEPRRTSPTAPPAPEPEPATELPLLDLTPLDAEPAGDLPLLDLTPLDAESAEAPSRPDLTPLGTEPPVDLPLLDLTLLDAESAGSVPDVSPRDGAPVGRDAAPAPATDADADAPDEPEVALGNYRQLFELRLHPLPEDQRIAHAHAAEDPVLSALCFDPVPAVIKAVLENARTGLAHARLIARYHRNPVGLEALCGRAAFAADTGVRRWLVRNPQLPASLFRRLWSARRLMELHKVGNDRDVPESTRRAAREVLRQRFASGPAEEKVELILNTEGRALAALIGLPVDGKTASLLCGRTYRSPMLIQNIARWSAAPPALIAHLLKQEAVRRQPQLRMLLARHPNAPAEAKRTAP
;
A
#
# COMPACT_ATOMS: atom_id res chain seq x y z
N MET A 1 -38.12 -6.39 -5.67
CA MET A 1 -37.83 -7.14 -4.42
C MET A 1 -38.27 -6.27 -3.27
N SER A 2 -39.18 -6.74 -2.42
CA SER A 2 -39.72 -5.99 -1.28
C SER A 2 -38.61 -5.57 -0.29
N GLU A 3 -38.86 -4.55 0.53
CA GLU A 3 -37.96 -4.06 1.59
C GLU A 3 -37.81 -5.01 2.79
N TRP A 4 -37.84 -6.32 2.54
CA TRP A 4 -37.72 -7.31 3.60
C TRP A 4 -36.24 -7.54 3.94
N THR A 5 -35.93 -7.52 5.24
CA THR A 5 -34.61 -7.87 5.77
C THR A 5 -34.64 -9.31 6.27
N PRO A 6 -34.11 -10.29 5.51
CA PRO A 6 -34.09 -11.69 5.93
C PRO A 6 -33.20 -11.86 7.17
N LYS A 7 -33.76 -12.45 8.22
CA LYS A 7 -33.07 -12.74 9.48
C LYS A 7 -32.95 -14.25 9.69
N PRO A 8 -31.76 -14.77 10.02
CA PRO A 8 -31.60 -16.18 10.37
C PRO A 8 -32.40 -16.52 11.61
N ASN A 9 -33.02 -17.71 11.63
CA ASN A 9 -33.78 -18.20 12.77
C ASN A 9 -32.83 -18.85 13.78
N PRO A 10 -32.63 -18.28 14.98
CA PRO A 10 -31.69 -18.83 15.97
C PRO A 10 -32.20 -20.14 16.61
N ALA A 11 -33.48 -20.48 16.44
CA ALA A 11 -34.08 -21.68 17.02
C ALA A 11 -33.83 -22.96 16.21
N VAL A 12 -33.24 -22.86 15.02
CA VAL A 12 -33.00 -24.01 14.11
C VAL A 12 -31.50 -24.25 14.00
N ASP A 13 -31.07 -25.50 14.26
CA ASP A 13 -29.69 -25.89 14.05
C ASP A 13 -29.41 -26.06 12.55
N LEU A 14 -28.69 -25.08 11.99
CA LEU A 14 -28.35 -25.00 10.56
C LEU A 14 -27.54 -26.20 10.06
N ARG A 15 -26.88 -26.96 10.94
CA ARG A 15 -26.10 -28.16 10.57
C ARG A 15 -26.96 -29.37 10.23
N THR A 16 -28.21 -29.37 10.69
CA THR A 16 -29.15 -30.48 10.48
C THR A 16 -29.95 -30.32 9.18
N LEU A 17 -29.90 -29.15 8.55
CA LEU A 17 -30.61 -28.84 7.31
C LEU A 17 -29.83 -29.34 6.09
N ALA A 18 -30.51 -30.01 5.16
CA ALA A 18 -29.95 -30.40 3.87
C ALA A 18 -29.86 -29.17 2.94
N LEU A 19 -28.87 -28.32 3.18
CA LEU A 19 -28.61 -27.11 2.38
C LEU A 19 -27.72 -27.45 1.17
N SER A 20 -28.08 -26.93 0.01
CA SER A 20 -27.18 -26.89 -1.14
C SER A 20 -26.00 -25.93 -0.90
N PRO A 21 -24.88 -26.07 -1.64
CA PRO A 21 -23.75 -25.14 -1.53
C PRO A 21 -24.14 -23.67 -1.77
N GLU A 22 -25.08 -23.41 -2.68
CA GLU A 22 -25.60 -22.07 -2.98
C GLU A 22 -26.41 -21.51 -1.79
N GLU A 23 -27.28 -22.33 -1.18
CA GLU A 23 -28.08 -21.95 -0.02
C GLU A 23 -27.21 -21.65 1.20
N GLY A 24 -26.21 -22.50 1.47
CA GLY A 24 -25.24 -22.29 2.55
C GLY A 24 -24.40 -21.01 2.33
N PHE A 25 -23.99 -20.74 1.09
CA PHE A 25 -23.26 -19.52 0.75
C PHE A 25 -24.11 -18.26 1.00
N VAL A 26 -25.37 -18.24 0.51
CA VAL A 26 -26.27 -17.11 0.75
C VAL A 26 -26.49 -16.91 2.25
N LEU A 27 -26.72 -17.99 3.00
CA LEU A 27 -26.97 -17.94 4.43
C LEU A 27 -25.76 -17.42 5.22
N SER A 28 -24.53 -17.77 4.81
CA SER A 28 -23.29 -17.25 5.41
C SER A 28 -23.09 -15.73 5.24
N ARG A 29 -23.81 -15.12 4.29
CA ARG A 29 -23.75 -13.68 3.98
C ARG A 29 -24.89 -12.89 4.62
N LEU A 30 -25.84 -13.55 5.27
CA LEU A 30 -26.96 -12.89 5.95
C LEU A 30 -26.55 -12.51 7.38
N ASP A 31 -26.37 -11.20 7.58
CA ASP A 31 -26.07 -10.59 8.88
C ASP A 31 -27.34 -10.17 9.66
N GLY A 32 -28.52 -10.31 9.05
CA GLY A 32 -29.80 -9.87 9.61
C GLY A 32 -30.03 -8.36 9.57
N ALA A 33 -29.13 -7.58 8.97
CA ALA A 33 -29.23 -6.13 8.78
C ALA A 33 -29.38 -5.73 7.30
N THR A 34 -28.90 -6.57 6.38
CA THR A 34 -28.91 -6.30 4.95
C THR A 34 -30.29 -6.54 4.31
N PRO A 35 -30.89 -5.55 3.62
CA PRO A 35 -32.18 -5.73 2.96
C PRO A 35 -32.06 -6.63 1.71
N ALA A 36 -33.11 -7.39 1.40
CA ALA A 36 -33.12 -8.38 0.31
C ALA A 36 -32.73 -7.78 -1.06
N ARG A 37 -33.03 -6.50 -1.31
CA ARG A 37 -32.66 -5.78 -2.54
C ARG A 37 -31.14 -5.61 -2.73
N SER A 38 -30.36 -5.61 -1.66
CA SER A 38 -28.90 -5.38 -1.70
C SER A 38 -28.11 -6.70 -1.79
N LEU A 39 -28.77 -7.83 -1.60
CA LEU A 39 -28.13 -9.15 -1.63
C LEU A 39 -27.61 -9.58 -3.01
N PRO A 40 -28.22 -9.22 -4.16
CA PRO A 40 -27.64 -9.53 -5.47
C PRO A 40 -26.23 -8.93 -5.65
N ALA A 41 -26.03 -7.70 -5.18
CA ALA A 41 -24.72 -7.04 -5.25
C ALA A 41 -23.67 -7.71 -4.34
N LEU A 42 -24.08 -8.30 -3.21
CA LEU A 42 -23.17 -8.96 -2.27
C LEU A 42 -22.85 -10.41 -2.63
N THR A 43 -23.78 -11.11 -3.27
CA THR A 43 -23.66 -12.54 -3.60
C THR A 43 -23.24 -12.78 -5.05
N GLY A 44 -23.41 -11.80 -5.93
CA GLY A 44 -23.18 -11.95 -7.38
C GLY A 44 -24.22 -12.82 -8.09
N LEU A 45 -25.28 -13.24 -7.39
CA LEU A 45 -26.32 -14.11 -7.94
C LEU A 45 -27.43 -13.30 -8.61
N PRO A 46 -28.04 -13.80 -9.71
CA PRO A 46 -29.15 -13.14 -10.37
C PRO A 46 -30.37 -13.07 -9.43
N PRO A 47 -31.15 -11.97 -9.49
CA PRO A 47 -32.20 -11.68 -8.51
C PRO A 47 -33.31 -12.75 -8.46
N ASP A 48 -33.64 -13.38 -9.58
CA ASP A 48 -34.66 -14.43 -9.63
C ASP A 48 -34.20 -15.71 -8.94
N ARG A 49 -32.92 -16.07 -9.10
CA ARG A 49 -32.32 -17.22 -8.43
C ARG A 49 -32.24 -17.01 -6.93
N LEU A 50 -31.84 -15.81 -6.51
CA LEU A 50 -31.76 -15.46 -5.09
C LEU A 50 -33.14 -15.48 -4.42
N ARG A 51 -34.21 -15.05 -5.13
CA ARG A 51 -35.59 -15.14 -4.62
C ARG A 51 -36.03 -16.58 -4.41
N ALA A 52 -35.68 -17.49 -5.33
CA ALA A 52 -35.97 -18.91 -5.20
C ALA A 52 -35.25 -19.53 -4.00
N ILE A 53 -33.97 -19.19 -3.80
CA ILE A 53 -33.16 -19.63 -2.65
C ILE A 53 -33.75 -19.13 -1.33
N LEU A 54 -34.06 -17.84 -1.22
CA LEU A 54 -34.65 -17.26 -0.01
C LEU A 54 -36.01 -17.90 0.33
N SER A 55 -36.85 -18.18 -0.67
CA SER A 55 -38.14 -18.87 -0.48
C SER A 55 -37.96 -20.28 0.09
N ARG A 56 -36.97 -21.03 -0.42
CA ARG A 56 -36.63 -22.37 0.10
C ARG A 56 -36.10 -22.31 1.52
N LEU A 57 -35.21 -21.37 1.83
CA LEU A 57 -34.66 -21.19 3.18
C LEU A 57 -35.73 -20.82 4.21
N VAL A 58 -36.75 -20.04 3.82
CA VAL A 58 -37.93 -19.77 4.67
C VAL A 58 -38.76 -21.04 4.87
N THR A 59 -38.99 -21.82 3.81
CA THR A 59 -39.76 -23.07 3.87
C THR A 59 -39.08 -24.12 4.75
N GLN A 60 -37.75 -24.17 4.73
CA GLN A 60 -36.93 -25.05 5.58
C GLN A 60 -36.78 -24.54 7.03
N GLY A 61 -37.34 -23.36 7.35
CA GLY A 61 -37.28 -22.77 8.70
C GLY A 61 -35.96 -22.09 9.05
N ALA A 62 -35.01 -22.00 8.11
CA ALA A 62 -33.69 -21.37 8.30
C ALA A 62 -33.78 -19.84 8.41
N LEU A 63 -34.79 -19.23 7.80
CA LEU A 63 -35.07 -17.78 7.85
C LEU A 63 -36.45 -17.51 8.45
N LEU A 64 -36.57 -16.41 9.21
CA LEU A 64 -37.86 -15.95 9.71
C LEU A 64 -38.75 -15.48 8.53
N PRO A 65 -40.05 -15.82 8.50
CA PRO A 65 -40.94 -15.44 7.41
C PRO A 65 -41.08 -13.92 7.27
N THR A 66 -41.33 -13.46 6.04
CA THR A 66 -41.61 -12.05 5.77
C THR A 66 -42.81 -11.58 6.60
N PRO A 67 -42.70 -10.52 7.41
CA PRO A 67 -43.84 -9.99 8.15
C PRO A 67 -44.80 -9.28 7.19
N ALA A 68 -45.77 -10.01 6.65
CA ALA A 68 -46.91 -9.43 5.95
C ALA A 68 -48.17 -10.26 6.20
N ALA A 69 -49.13 -9.61 6.86
CA ALA A 69 -50.54 -9.97 7.02
C ALA A 69 -50.85 -11.33 7.66
N SER A 70 -50.79 -11.37 9.00
CA SER A 70 -51.68 -12.25 9.76
C SER A 70 -53.13 -11.85 9.46
N PRO A 71 -54.03 -12.75 9.04
CA PRO A 71 -55.45 -12.43 8.92
C PRO A 71 -55.99 -12.12 10.31
N ALA A 72 -56.50 -10.90 10.50
CA ALA A 72 -57.12 -10.48 11.75
C ALA A 72 -58.32 -11.40 12.08
N PRO A 73 -58.42 -11.96 13.30
CA PRO A 73 -59.67 -12.56 13.76
C PRO A 73 -60.75 -11.47 13.90
N PRO A 74 -62.01 -11.75 13.53
CA PRO A 74 -63.06 -10.75 13.59
C PRO A 74 -63.52 -10.56 15.04
N GLY A 75 -63.43 -9.32 15.53
CA GLY A 75 -64.21 -8.85 16.67
C GLY A 75 -63.41 -8.67 17.97
N ALA A 76 -62.94 -7.44 18.20
CA ALA A 76 -62.93 -6.82 19.53
C ALA A 76 -62.80 -5.29 19.39
N PRO A 77 -63.54 -4.49 20.17
CA PRO A 77 -63.70 -3.04 19.99
C PRO A 77 -62.49 -2.22 20.48
N PRO A 78 -62.36 -0.94 20.08
CA PRO A 78 -61.14 -0.16 20.30
C PRO A 78 -61.07 0.42 21.72
N PRO A 79 -59.89 0.44 22.37
CA PRO A 79 -59.66 1.31 23.52
C PRO A 79 -58.88 2.57 23.11
N VAL A 80 -59.59 3.69 23.27
CA VAL A 80 -59.22 4.97 23.87
C VAL A 80 -57.74 5.40 23.86
N ALA A 81 -57.52 6.60 23.31
CA ALA A 81 -56.30 7.39 23.35
C ALA A 81 -55.74 7.58 24.77
N PHE A 82 -54.42 7.42 24.92
CA PHE A 82 -53.67 7.82 26.10
C PHE A 82 -52.50 8.73 25.69
N GLU A 83 -52.46 9.90 26.31
CA GLU A 83 -51.44 10.95 26.17
C GLU A 83 -50.03 10.52 26.66
N PRO A 84 -48.96 11.16 26.16
CA PRO A 84 -47.59 10.83 26.54
C PRO A 84 -47.21 11.45 27.89
N ARG A 85 -46.93 10.61 28.89
CA ARG A 85 -46.25 11.03 30.12
C ARG A 85 -44.74 11.13 29.90
N ARG A 86 -44.22 12.32 30.21
CA ARG A 86 -42.79 12.63 30.41
C ARG A 86 -42.23 11.80 31.56
N THR A 87 -41.05 11.22 31.38
CA THR A 87 -40.22 10.69 32.49
C THR A 87 -38.84 11.32 32.43
N SER A 88 -38.48 11.98 33.53
CA SER A 88 -37.16 12.52 33.84
C SER A 88 -36.12 11.41 34.07
N PRO A 89 -34.81 11.67 33.89
CA PRO A 89 -33.76 10.69 34.12
C PRO A 89 -33.37 10.60 35.61
N THR A 90 -33.39 9.39 36.14
CA THR A 90 -32.86 9.03 37.47
C THR A 90 -31.35 8.78 37.37
N ALA A 91 -30.59 9.38 38.29
CA ALA A 91 -29.15 9.26 38.42
C ALA A 91 -28.70 7.84 38.88
N PRO A 92 -27.52 7.36 38.46
CA PRO A 92 -26.97 6.09 38.92
C PRO A 92 -26.30 6.21 40.31
N PRO A 93 -26.46 5.22 41.20
CA PRO A 93 -25.80 5.19 42.50
C PRO A 93 -24.33 4.74 42.41
N ALA A 94 -23.54 5.23 43.36
CA ALA A 94 -22.11 4.96 43.55
C ALA A 94 -21.81 3.49 43.98
N PRO A 95 -20.60 2.97 43.70
CA PRO A 95 -20.21 1.61 44.06
C PRO A 95 -19.72 1.50 45.52
N GLU A 96 -20.21 0.49 46.23
CA GLU A 96 -19.68 0.01 47.51
C GLU A 96 -18.50 -0.97 47.30
N PRO A 97 -17.61 -1.13 48.30
CA PRO A 97 -16.28 -1.74 48.14
C PRO A 97 -16.29 -3.27 48.28
N GLU A 98 -15.57 -3.96 47.38
CA GLU A 98 -15.32 -5.40 47.48
C GLU A 98 -14.24 -5.75 48.53
N PRO A 99 -14.37 -6.89 49.22
CA PRO A 99 -13.39 -7.36 50.20
C PRO A 99 -12.15 -7.97 49.55
N ALA A 100 -11.02 -7.73 50.21
CA ALA A 100 -9.68 -8.19 49.84
C ALA A 100 -9.62 -9.72 49.66
N THR A 101 -9.18 -10.14 48.47
CA THR A 101 -8.69 -11.51 48.23
C THR A 101 -7.18 -11.51 48.44
N GLU A 102 -6.74 -12.20 49.48
CA GLU A 102 -5.34 -12.45 49.81
C GLU A 102 -4.67 -13.26 48.69
N LEU A 103 -3.59 -12.70 48.12
CA LEU A 103 -2.67 -13.43 47.25
C LEU A 103 -1.57 -14.06 48.12
N PRO A 104 -1.16 -15.31 47.86
CA PRO A 104 -0.09 -15.96 48.60
C PRO A 104 1.26 -15.29 48.29
N LEU A 105 1.92 -14.90 49.37
CA LEU A 105 3.28 -14.38 49.46
C LEU A 105 4.27 -15.38 48.85
N LEU A 106 4.82 -15.07 47.67
CA LEU A 106 5.98 -15.79 47.13
C LEU A 106 7.23 -15.32 47.87
N ASP A 107 7.76 -16.25 48.67
CA ASP A 107 9.00 -16.17 49.43
C ASP A 107 10.19 -16.08 48.47
N LEU A 108 10.81 -14.90 48.39
CA LEU A 108 12.05 -14.68 47.65
C LEU A 108 13.23 -14.90 48.60
N THR A 109 13.68 -16.15 48.71
CA THR A 109 15.00 -16.45 49.27
C THR A 109 16.10 -15.90 48.34
N PRO A 110 17.16 -15.26 48.87
CA PRO A 110 18.29 -14.80 48.07
C PRO A 110 19.08 -16.01 47.59
N LEU A 111 19.21 -16.16 46.26
CA LEU A 111 20.08 -17.18 45.68
C LEU A 111 21.54 -16.75 45.86
N ASP A 112 22.32 -17.66 46.41
CA ASP A 112 23.73 -17.53 46.74
C ASP A 112 24.59 -17.04 45.58
N ALA A 113 25.54 -16.18 45.96
CA ALA A 113 26.65 -15.74 45.15
C ALA A 113 27.69 -16.86 45.02
N GLU A 114 27.87 -17.38 43.80
CA GLU A 114 29.01 -18.21 43.44
C GLU A 114 30.08 -17.39 42.69
N PRO A 115 31.37 -17.68 42.89
CA PRO A 115 32.47 -16.79 42.61
C PRO A 115 32.93 -16.79 41.16
N ALA A 116 33.57 -15.67 40.80
CA ALA A 116 34.21 -15.40 39.53
C ALA A 116 35.18 -16.52 39.10
N GLY A 117 34.88 -17.14 37.96
CA GLY A 117 35.79 -18.02 37.21
C GLY A 117 36.36 -17.27 36.01
N ASP A 118 37.68 -17.37 35.88
CA ASP A 118 38.56 -16.75 34.90
C ASP A 118 38.06 -16.79 33.44
N LEU A 119 37.98 -15.62 32.81
CA LEU A 119 37.97 -15.48 31.36
C LEU A 119 39.35 -14.98 30.90
N PRO A 120 39.99 -15.62 29.91
CA PRO A 120 41.30 -15.23 29.45
C PRO A 120 41.26 -13.87 28.74
N LEU A 121 42.11 -12.99 29.23
CA LEU A 121 42.52 -11.71 28.68
C LEU A 121 42.99 -11.90 27.22
N LEU A 122 42.21 -11.44 26.25
CA LEU A 122 42.67 -11.32 24.87
C LEU A 122 43.60 -10.10 24.78
N ASP A 123 44.88 -10.41 24.67
CA ASP A 123 46.02 -9.52 24.51
C ASP A 123 45.93 -8.81 23.15
N LEU A 124 45.56 -7.52 23.18
CA LEU A 124 45.63 -6.63 22.03
C LEU A 124 46.96 -5.88 22.08
N THR A 125 48.01 -6.52 21.56
CA THR A 125 49.25 -5.80 21.23
C THR A 125 49.06 -4.98 19.94
N PRO A 126 49.53 -3.73 19.91
CA PRO A 126 49.54 -2.90 18.71
C PRO A 126 50.66 -3.35 17.78
N LEU A 127 50.32 -3.70 16.53
CA LEU A 127 51.31 -3.93 15.49
C LEU A 127 51.75 -2.60 14.90
N ASP A 128 53.02 -2.31 15.16
CA ASP A 128 53.78 -1.18 14.68
C ASP A 128 53.83 -1.10 13.15
N ALA A 129 53.93 0.15 12.71
CA ALA A 129 54.25 0.54 11.36
C ALA A 129 55.69 0.16 11.02
N GLU A 130 55.86 -0.63 9.95
CA GLU A 130 57.16 -0.74 9.28
C GLU A 130 56.99 -0.59 7.77
N SER A 131 57.68 0.43 7.28
CA SER A 131 57.95 0.73 5.88
C SER A 131 58.67 -0.45 5.20
N ALA A 132 58.19 -0.86 4.03
CA ALA A 132 59.04 -1.54 3.05
C ALA A 132 58.48 -1.39 1.62
N GLU A 133 59.18 -0.57 0.85
CA GLU A 133 59.73 -0.90 -0.48
C GLU A 133 58.81 -1.39 -1.61
N ALA A 134 58.74 -0.54 -2.64
CA ALA A 134 58.11 -0.79 -3.92
C ALA A 134 58.84 -1.90 -4.72
N PRO A 135 58.11 -2.83 -5.36
CA PRO A 135 58.68 -3.67 -6.39
C PRO A 135 58.51 -3.04 -7.77
N SER A 136 59.65 -3.02 -8.47
CA SER A 136 59.93 -2.58 -9.82
C SER A 136 59.00 -3.17 -10.88
N ARG A 137 58.55 -2.31 -11.81
CA ARG A 137 57.97 -2.68 -13.11
C ARG A 137 58.97 -3.51 -13.94
N PRO A 138 58.55 -4.61 -14.57
CA PRO A 138 59.26 -5.13 -15.73
C PRO A 138 58.73 -4.53 -17.03
N ASP A 139 59.68 -4.22 -17.90
CA ASP A 139 59.55 -3.80 -19.30
C ASP A 139 58.63 -4.70 -20.13
N LEU A 140 57.72 -4.09 -20.87
CA LEU A 140 57.08 -4.69 -22.03
C LEU A 140 57.81 -4.23 -23.28
N THR A 141 58.57 -5.13 -23.92
CA THR A 141 58.96 -4.98 -25.32
C THR A 141 58.04 -5.81 -26.22
N PRO A 142 57.85 -5.37 -27.48
CA PRO A 142 56.80 -5.86 -28.36
C PRO A 142 57.32 -6.93 -29.31
N LEU A 143 56.51 -7.94 -29.64
CA LEU A 143 56.74 -8.78 -30.80
C LEU A 143 55.46 -9.50 -31.24
N GLY A 144 55.25 -9.57 -32.56
CA GLY A 144 54.63 -10.76 -33.16
C GLY A 144 53.25 -10.59 -33.76
N THR A 145 53.22 -9.92 -34.91
CA THR A 145 52.45 -10.25 -36.11
C THR A 145 51.79 -11.65 -36.15
N GLU A 146 50.46 -11.70 -36.26
CA GLU A 146 49.72 -12.84 -36.85
C GLU A 146 48.64 -12.35 -37.83
N PRO A 147 48.35 -13.10 -38.91
CA PRO A 147 47.63 -12.63 -40.09
C PRO A 147 46.10 -12.70 -39.96
N PRO A 148 45.35 -11.93 -40.77
CA PRO A 148 43.89 -11.98 -40.78
C PRO A 148 43.37 -13.24 -41.49
N VAL A 149 42.40 -13.88 -40.86
CA VAL A 149 41.63 -15.00 -41.39
C VAL A 149 40.53 -14.46 -42.31
N ASP A 150 40.54 -14.92 -43.56
CA ASP A 150 39.53 -14.66 -44.58
C ASP A 150 38.15 -15.18 -44.15
N LEU A 151 37.18 -14.28 -44.03
CA LEU A 151 35.76 -14.61 -43.99
C LEU A 151 35.14 -14.32 -45.37
N PRO A 152 34.42 -15.27 -45.97
CA PRO A 152 33.82 -15.07 -47.29
C PRO A 152 32.64 -14.10 -47.23
N LEU A 153 32.78 -13.07 -48.06
CA LEU A 153 31.78 -12.10 -48.47
C LEU A 153 30.57 -12.82 -49.08
N LEU A 154 29.41 -12.76 -48.43
CA LEU A 154 28.14 -13.13 -49.07
C LEU A 154 27.59 -11.93 -49.83
N ASP A 155 27.65 -12.10 -51.14
CA ASP A 155 27.09 -11.26 -52.19
C ASP A 155 25.55 -11.28 -52.13
N LEU A 156 24.95 -10.10 -51.96
CA LEU A 156 23.52 -9.85 -52.14
C LEU A 156 23.36 -8.65 -53.06
N THR A 157 23.55 -8.91 -54.35
CA THR A 157 23.01 -8.09 -55.42
C THR A 157 21.70 -8.73 -55.92
N LEU A 158 20.57 -8.02 -55.76
CA LEU A 158 19.62 -7.68 -56.83
C LEU A 158 18.30 -7.10 -56.25
N LEU A 159 18.11 -5.80 -56.46
CA LEU A 159 17.02 -5.17 -57.22
C LEU A 159 15.63 -5.85 -57.22
N ASP A 160 14.62 -5.21 -56.63
CA ASP A 160 13.62 -4.41 -57.37
C ASP A 160 12.44 -4.02 -56.47
N ALA A 161 12.12 -2.72 -56.39
CA ALA A 161 10.76 -2.17 -56.23
C ALA A 161 10.79 -0.63 -56.18
N GLU A 162 10.68 -0.04 -57.37
CA GLU A 162 9.80 1.09 -57.73
C GLU A 162 9.58 2.27 -56.75
N SER A 163 10.30 3.35 -57.02
CA SER A 163 9.78 4.69 -57.37
C SER A 163 8.30 5.02 -57.06
N ALA A 164 8.08 6.02 -56.19
CA ALA A 164 7.59 7.36 -56.59
C ALA A 164 7.15 8.17 -55.36
N GLY A 165 7.61 9.42 -55.21
CA GLY A 165 7.04 10.32 -54.20
C GLY A 165 7.87 11.55 -53.85
N SER A 166 8.16 12.37 -54.87
CA SER A 166 8.10 13.85 -54.83
C SER A 166 8.55 14.59 -53.55
N VAL A 167 9.69 15.26 -53.66
CA VAL A 167 10.17 16.34 -52.78
C VAL A 167 9.83 17.68 -53.46
N PRO A 168 9.42 18.72 -52.72
CA PRO A 168 9.79 20.07 -53.09
C PRO A 168 10.77 20.68 -52.09
N ASP A 169 11.96 20.90 -52.63
CA ASP A 169 12.85 22.04 -52.45
C ASP A 169 12.27 23.27 -51.73
N VAL A 170 12.88 23.65 -50.61
CA VAL A 170 12.96 25.05 -50.15
C VAL A 170 14.34 25.30 -49.53
N SER A 171 15.12 26.08 -50.26
CA SER A 171 16.40 26.68 -49.86
C SER A 171 16.27 27.78 -48.77
N PRO A 172 17.40 28.20 -48.15
CA PRO A 172 17.46 28.68 -46.77
C PRO A 172 17.35 30.20 -46.64
N ARG A 173 17.00 30.68 -45.43
CA ARG A 173 17.16 32.09 -45.05
C ARG A 173 17.68 32.26 -43.62
N ASP A 174 18.58 33.24 -43.54
CA ASP A 174 19.38 33.76 -42.44
C ASP A 174 18.67 34.01 -41.10
N GLY A 175 19.47 34.02 -40.03
CA GLY A 175 19.29 34.99 -38.93
C GLY A 175 19.38 34.43 -37.51
N ALA A 176 20.52 34.64 -36.86
CA ALA A 176 20.81 34.58 -35.42
C ALA A 176 19.73 35.27 -34.53
N PRO A 177 19.65 35.08 -33.17
CA PRO A 177 20.78 34.80 -32.28
C PRO A 177 20.58 33.75 -31.17
N VAL A 178 21.74 33.27 -30.73
CA VAL A 178 22.00 32.43 -29.56
C VAL A 178 21.68 33.20 -28.27
N GLY A 179 20.91 32.59 -27.38
CA GLY A 179 20.83 33.00 -25.99
C GLY A 179 19.57 32.56 -25.26
N ARG A 180 19.66 31.46 -24.49
CA ARG A 180 19.37 31.41 -23.05
C ARG A 180 19.26 29.98 -22.54
N ASP A 181 19.86 29.78 -21.38
CA ASP A 181 19.78 28.60 -20.52
C ASP A 181 18.40 27.97 -20.49
N ALA A 182 18.28 26.83 -21.16
CA ALA A 182 17.17 25.91 -20.98
C ALA A 182 17.38 25.17 -19.65
N ALA A 183 16.78 25.72 -18.60
CA ALA A 183 16.56 24.98 -17.37
C ALA A 183 15.84 23.65 -17.70
N PRO A 184 16.26 22.51 -17.11
CA PRO A 184 15.61 21.24 -17.39
C PRO A 184 14.16 21.31 -16.90
N ALA A 185 13.22 21.11 -17.83
CA ALA A 185 11.81 21.00 -17.53
C ALA A 185 11.56 19.89 -16.49
N PRO A 186 10.60 20.05 -15.58
CA PRO A 186 10.26 19.01 -14.62
C PRO A 186 9.76 17.78 -15.37
N ALA A 187 10.39 16.63 -15.14
CA ALA A 187 9.92 15.33 -15.60
C ALA A 187 8.45 15.19 -15.19
N THR A 188 7.57 15.26 -16.18
CA THR A 188 6.15 14.97 -16.03
C THR A 188 6.02 13.47 -15.82
N ASP A 189 5.23 13.06 -14.83
CA ASP A 189 4.90 11.67 -14.47
C ASP A 189 4.08 10.96 -15.57
N ALA A 190 4.56 10.97 -16.82
CA ALA A 190 3.86 10.44 -17.99
C ALA A 190 3.89 8.90 -18.11
N ASP A 191 4.71 8.22 -17.31
CA ASP A 191 4.84 6.75 -17.33
C ASP A 191 3.84 6.02 -16.40
N ALA A 192 2.82 6.72 -15.89
CA ALA A 192 1.86 6.14 -14.95
C ALA A 192 0.76 5.27 -15.58
N ASP A 193 0.60 5.31 -16.92
CA ASP A 193 -0.58 4.81 -17.65
C ASP A 193 -0.27 3.80 -18.76
N ALA A 194 0.84 3.05 -18.69
CA ALA A 194 0.96 1.86 -19.52
C ALA A 194 -0.15 0.86 -19.09
N PRO A 195 -1.11 0.52 -19.97
CA PRO A 195 -2.27 -0.29 -19.58
C PRO A 195 -1.81 -1.66 -19.06
N ASP A 196 -2.37 -2.06 -17.92
CA ASP A 196 -2.23 -3.44 -17.42
C ASP A 196 -2.78 -4.41 -18.46
N GLU A 197 -2.23 -5.63 -18.52
CA GLU A 197 -2.75 -6.64 -19.44
C GLU A 197 -4.23 -6.93 -19.15
N PRO A 198 -5.06 -7.11 -20.21
CA PRO A 198 -6.48 -7.31 -20.05
C PRO A 198 -6.76 -8.58 -19.22
N GLU A 199 -7.74 -8.52 -18.31
CA GLU A 199 -8.07 -9.65 -17.41
C GLU A 199 -8.34 -10.98 -18.13
N VAL A 200 -8.83 -10.90 -19.37
CA VAL A 200 -9.05 -12.07 -20.23
C VAL A 200 -7.73 -12.75 -20.60
N ALA A 201 -6.70 -11.98 -20.96
CA ALA A 201 -5.37 -12.53 -21.26
C ALA A 201 -4.75 -13.17 -20.01
N LEU A 202 -4.91 -12.54 -18.84
CA LEU A 202 -4.49 -13.10 -17.55
C LEU A 202 -5.15 -14.45 -17.25
N GLY A 203 -6.45 -14.57 -17.56
CA GLY A 203 -7.17 -15.84 -17.45
C GLY A 203 -6.58 -16.93 -18.33
N ASN A 204 -6.22 -16.60 -19.58
CA ASN A 204 -5.62 -17.54 -20.53
C ASN A 204 -4.23 -18.01 -20.09
N TYR A 205 -3.36 -17.11 -19.61
CA TYR A 205 -2.03 -17.48 -19.11
C TYR A 205 -2.11 -18.41 -17.90
N ARG A 206 -3.02 -18.12 -16.97
CA ARG A 206 -3.19 -18.95 -15.78
C ARG A 206 -3.72 -20.35 -16.14
N GLN A 207 -4.66 -20.46 -17.07
CA GLN A 207 -5.12 -21.76 -17.55
C GLN A 207 -4.00 -22.56 -18.23
N LEU A 208 -3.19 -21.90 -19.07
CA LEU A 208 -2.04 -22.53 -19.72
C LEU A 208 -1.05 -23.07 -18.68
N PHE A 209 -0.77 -22.27 -17.64
CA PHE A 209 0.11 -22.68 -16.56
C PHE A 209 -0.41 -23.94 -15.83
N GLU A 210 -1.63 -23.89 -15.31
CA GLU A 210 -2.19 -24.99 -14.49
C GLU A 210 -2.33 -26.29 -15.28
N LEU A 211 -2.71 -26.22 -16.56
CA LEU A 211 -2.98 -27.41 -17.38
C LEU A 211 -1.72 -28.03 -17.99
N ARG A 212 -0.73 -27.21 -18.38
CA ARG A 212 0.41 -27.69 -19.19
C ARG A 212 1.76 -27.59 -18.50
N LEU A 213 1.97 -26.55 -17.69
CA LEU A 213 3.30 -26.24 -17.15
C LEU A 213 3.45 -26.73 -15.71
N HIS A 214 2.46 -26.46 -14.85
CA HIS A 214 2.48 -26.85 -13.44
C HIS A 214 2.68 -28.35 -13.20
N PRO A 215 2.14 -29.29 -14.01
CA PRO A 215 2.39 -30.72 -13.84
C PRO A 215 3.83 -31.16 -14.15
N LEU A 216 4.62 -30.33 -14.85
CA LEU A 216 5.99 -30.68 -15.21
C LEU A 216 6.92 -30.58 -14.00
N PRO A 217 7.95 -31.46 -13.91
CA PRO A 217 9.02 -31.34 -12.93
C PRO A 217 9.68 -29.96 -12.92
N GLU A 218 10.21 -29.54 -11.78
CA GLU A 218 10.87 -28.25 -11.60
C GLU A 218 11.98 -28.00 -12.63
N ASP A 219 12.88 -28.98 -12.82
CA ASP A 219 13.99 -28.86 -13.77
C ASP A 219 13.52 -28.62 -15.20
N GLN A 220 12.40 -29.25 -15.60
CA GLN A 220 11.81 -29.04 -16.92
C GLN A 220 11.21 -27.65 -17.03
N ARG A 221 10.52 -27.16 -16.01
CA ARG A 221 9.98 -25.79 -16.00
C ARG A 221 11.07 -24.73 -16.05
N ILE A 222 12.20 -24.95 -15.37
CA ILE A 222 13.39 -24.10 -15.46
C ILE A 222 13.94 -24.09 -16.88
N ALA A 223 14.16 -25.26 -17.48
CA ALA A 223 14.65 -25.36 -18.86
C ALA A 223 13.70 -24.69 -19.86
N HIS A 224 12.37 -24.88 -19.69
CA HIS A 224 11.36 -24.21 -20.48
C HIS A 224 11.40 -22.69 -20.30
N ALA A 225 11.59 -22.19 -19.08
CA ALA A 225 11.62 -20.75 -18.81
C ALA A 225 12.73 -20.01 -19.55
N HIS A 226 13.92 -20.61 -19.70
CA HIS A 226 15.04 -19.98 -20.42
C HIS A 226 14.77 -19.76 -21.91
N ALA A 227 14.01 -20.65 -22.54
CA ALA A 227 13.75 -20.62 -23.99
C ALA A 227 12.31 -20.21 -24.35
N ALA A 228 11.44 -20.02 -23.36
CA ALA A 228 10.03 -19.74 -23.57
C ALA A 228 9.81 -18.42 -24.30
N GLU A 229 8.75 -18.41 -25.11
CA GLU A 229 8.20 -17.24 -25.77
C GLU A 229 6.75 -17.03 -25.29
N ASP A 230 6.16 -15.88 -25.58
CA ASP A 230 4.74 -15.68 -25.30
C ASP A 230 3.88 -16.61 -26.17
N PRO A 231 2.79 -17.19 -25.61
CA PRO A 231 2.18 -16.92 -24.30
C PRO A 231 2.72 -17.78 -23.14
N VAL A 232 3.68 -18.68 -23.40
CA VAL A 232 4.22 -19.62 -22.39
C VAL A 232 5.06 -18.88 -21.35
N LEU A 233 5.84 -17.90 -21.77
CA LEU A 233 6.66 -17.08 -20.88
C LEU A 233 5.80 -16.34 -19.85
N SER A 234 4.73 -15.67 -20.30
CA SER A 234 3.72 -15.05 -19.44
C SER A 234 3.01 -16.02 -18.49
N ALA A 235 2.77 -17.27 -18.93
CA ALA A 235 2.21 -18.31 -18.06
C ALA A 235 3.19 -18.77 -16.97
N LEU A 236 4.48 -18.88 -17.28
CA LEU A 236 5.52 -19.23 -16.29
C LEU A 236 5.70 -18.16 -15.21
N CYS A 237 5.25 -16.92 -15.40
CA CYS A 237 5.26 -15.89 -14.35
C CYS A 237 4.37 -16.24 -13.14
N PHE A 238 3.43 -17.18 -13.28
CA PHE A 238 2.56 -17.64 -12.19
C PHE A 238 3.19 -18.75 -11.34
N ASP A 239 4.41 -19.18 -11.66
CA ASP A 239 5.07 -20.26 -10.95
C ASP A 239 5.36 -19.88 -9.48
N PRO A 240 4.99 -20.73 -8.49
CA PRO A 240 5.32 -20.48 -7.10
C PRO A 240 6.79 -20.71 -6.77
N VAL A 241 7.55 -21.42 -7.61
CA VAL A 241 8.93 -21.82 -7.34
C VAL A 241 9.90 -20.70 -7.69
N PRO A 242 10.74 -20.21 -6.74
CA PRO A 242 11.68 -19.13 -7.01
C PRO A 242 12.71 -19.43 -8.10
N ALA A 243 13.15 -20.69 -8.22
CA ALA A 243 14.13 -21.09 -9.23
C ALA A 243 13.59 -20.91 -10.66
N VAL A 244 12.32 -21.27 -10.89
CA VAL A 244 11.65 -21.03 -12.18
C VAL A 244 11.53 -19.54 -12.46
N ILE A 245 11.14 -18.73 -11.47
CA ILE A 245 11.06 -17.26 -11.66
C ILE A 245 12.43 -16.64 -11.97
N LYS A 246 13.51 -17.13 -11.34
CA LYS A 246 14.87 -16.68 -11.69
C LYS A 246 15.20 -16.99 -13.15
N ALA A 247 14.88 -18.21 -13.61
CA ALA A 247 15.06 -18.60 -15.02
C ALA A 247 14.20 -17.77 -15.99
N VAL A 248 12.95 -17.47 -15.61
CA VAL A 248 12.08 -16.54 -16.37
C VAL A 248 12.74 -15.18 -16.45
N LEU A 249 13.25 -14.64 -15.34
CA LEU A 249 13.94 -13.36 -15.37
C LEU A 249 15.16 -13.44 -16.30
N GLU A 250 16.00 -14.45 -16.20
CA GLU A 250 17.19 -14.66 -17.05
C GLU A 250 16.91 -14.75 -18.55
N ASN A 251 15.69 -15.10 -18.96
CA ASN A 251 15.27 -15.06 -20.37
C ASN A 251 15.35 -13.63 -20.94
N ALA A 252 16.03 -13.48 -22.09
CA ALA A 252 16.24 -12.19 -22.74
C ALA A 252 14.94 -11.51 -23.22
N ARG A 253 13.86 -12.29 -23.40
CA ARG A 253 12.55 -11.80 -23.83
C ARG A 253 11.71 -11.26 -22.68
N THR A 254 12.17 -11.40 -21.45
CA THR A 254 11.44 -10.96 -20.26
C THR A 254 11.43 -9.44 -20.16
N GLY A 255 10.33 -8.84 -20.57
CA GLY A 255 10.03 -7.41 -20.43
C GLY A 255 9.25 -7.02 -19.16
N LEU A 256 8.77 -5.76 -19.15
CA LEU A 256 8.02 -5.17 -18.04
C LEU A 256 6.66 -5.82 -17.77
N ALA A 257 5.98 -6.34 -18.79
CA ALA A 257 4.70 -7.05 -18.63
C ALA A 257 4.86 -8.26 -17.70
N HIS A 258 5.84 -9.12 -17.99
CA HIS A 258 6.23 -10.26 -17.16
C HIS A 258 6.61 -9.83 -15.73
N ALA A 259 7.41 -8.77 -15.60
CA ALA A 259 7.82 -8.24 -14.29
C ALA A 259 6.60 -7.82 -13.43
N ARG A 260 5.59 -7.19 -14.04
CA ARG A 260 4.34 -6.80 -13.38
C ARG A 260 3.50 -8.01 -12.97
N LEU A 261 3.44 -9.07 -13.80
CA LEU A 261 2.79 -10.33 -13.45
C LEU A 261 3.44 -10.98 -12.23
N ILE A 262 4.78 -11.09 -12.23
CA ILE A 262 5.54 -11.66 -11.11
C ILE A 262 5.32 -10.83 -9.84
N ALA A 263 5.42 -9.49 -9.92
CA ALA A 263 5.19 -8.61 -8.79
C ALA A 263 3.81 -8.79 -8.16
N ARG A 264 2.77 -8.98 -8.99
CA ARG A 264 1.38 -9.10 -8.56
C ARG A 264 1.05 -10.46 -7.95
N TYR A 265 1.56 -11.55 -8.54
CA TYR A 265 1.04 -12.90 -8.26
C TYR A 265 2.04 -13.84 -7.60
N HIS A 266 3.34 -13.54 -7.64
CA HIS A 266 4.33 -14.46 -7.08
C HIS A 266 4.22 -14.54 -5.56
N ARG A 267 4.24 -15.77 -5.04
CA ARG A 267 3.90 -16.07 -3.64
C ARG A 267 5.11 -16.33 -2.75
N ASN A 268 6.32 -16.21 -3.28
CA ASN A 268 7.54 -16.46 -2.52
C ASN A 268 8.39 -15.18 -2.45
N PRO A 269 8.81 -14.75 -1.24
CA PRO A 269 9.63 -13.56 -1.08
C PRO A 269 10.96 -13.62 -1.85
N VAL A 270 11.56 -14.81 -2.00
CA VAL A 270 12.84 -14.98 -2.71
C VAL A 270 12.72 -14.64 -4.19
N GLY A 271 11.61 -14.99 -4.84
CA GLY A 271 11.39 -14.62 -6.24
C GLY A 271 11.07 -13.13 -6.41
N LEU A 272 10.39 -12.51 -5.43
CA LEU A 272 10.19 -11.05 -5.43
C LEU A 272 11.52 -10.30 -5.24
N GLU A 273 12.43 -10.81 -4.42
CA GLU A 273 13.78 -10.25 -4.29
C GLU A 273 14.58 -10.37 -5.58
N ALA A 274 14.49 -11.52 -6.27
CA ALA A 274 15.13 -11.73 -7.57
C ALA A 274 14.60 -10.75 -8.63
N LEU A 275 13.27 -10.53 -8.67
CA LEU A 275 12.64 -9.55 -9.56
C LEU A 275 13.25 -8.15 -9.36
N CYS A 276 13.38 -7.73 -8.09
CA CYS A 276 13.94 -6.42 -7.75
C CYS A 276 15.47 -6.36 -7.80
N GLY A 277 16.15 -7.47 -8.12
CA GLY A 277 17.59 -7.47 -8.42
C GLY A 277 17.92 -6.74 -9.73
N ARG A 278 16.95 -6.62 -10.64
CA ARG A 278 17.09 -5.84 -11.88
C ARG A 278 16.63 -4.40 -11.67
N ALA A 279 17.57 -3.47 -11.77
CA ALA A 279 17.32 -2.04 -11.55
C ALA A 279 16.19 -1.49 -12.45
N ALA A 280 16.11 -1.93 -13.71
CA ALA A 280 15.05 -1.53 -14.64
C ALA A 280 13.64 -1.89 -14.12
N PHE A 281 13.47 -3.08 -13.55
CA PHE A 281 12.18 -3.52 -13.02
C PHE A 281 11.84 -2.84 -11.69
N ALA A 282 12.83 -2.64 -10.81
CA ALA A 282 12.64 -1.88 -9.57
C ALA A 282 12.29 -0.40 -9.83
N ALA A 283 12.77 0.15 -10.94
CA ALA A 283 12.50 1.53 -11.38
C ALA A 283 11.15 1.70 -12.09
N ASP A 284 10.47 0.62 -12.51
CA ASP A 284 9.13 0.70 -13.11
C ASP A 284 8.04 1.01 -12.07
N THR A 285 7.14 1.94 -12.43
CA THR A 285 6.03 2.36 -11.55
C THR A 285 4.96 1.28 -11.43
N GLY A 286 4.68 0.53 -12.50
CA GLY A 286 3.72 -0.57 -12.49
C GLY A 286 4.17 -1.73 -11.61
N VAL A 287 5.42 -2.16 -11.73
CA VAL A 287 6.03 -3.18 -10.87
C VAL A 287 5.94 -2.77 -9.41
N ARG A 288 6.32 -1.52 -9.07
CA ARG A 288 6.20 -1.01 -7.70
C ARG A 288 4.77 -1.00 -7.18
N ARG A 289 3.81 -0.56 -8.01
CA ARG A 289 2.38 -0.51 -7.69
C ARG A 289 1.83 -1.89 -7.34
N TRP A 290 2.23 -2.92 -8.08
CA TRP A 290 1.83 -4.30 -7.82
C TRP A 290 2.57 -4.92 -6.66
N LEU A 291 3.87 -4.63 -6.53
CA LEU A 291 4.71 -5.14 -5.45
C LEU A 291 4.18 -4.73 -4.07
N VAL A 292 3.80 -3.47 -3.86
CA VAL A 292 3.26 -3.02 -2.57
C VAL A 292 1.91 -3.67 -2.21
N ARG A 293 1.14 -4.11 -3.21
CA ARG A 293 -0.11 -4.84 -3.01
C ARG A 293 0.11 -6.33 -2.75
N ASN A 294 1.31 -6.85 -3.00
CA ASN A 294 1.63 -8.25 -2.79
C ASN A 294 1.77 -8.58 -1.29
N PRO A 295 0.97 -9.52 -0.73
CA PRO A 295 1.07 -9.92 0.67
C PRO A 295 2.42 -10.53 1.08
N GLN A 296 3.17 -11.05 0.11
CA GLN A 296 4.45 -11.74 0.31
C GLN A 296 5.65 -10.80 0.20
N LEU A 297 5.43 -9.48 0.07
CA LEU A 297 6.50 -8.49 0.02
C LEU A 297 7.27 -8.45 1.36
N PRO A 298 8.59 -8.76 1.35
CA PRO A 298 9.40 -8.61 2.56
C PRO A 298 9.54 -7.15 3.00
N ALA A 299 9.46 -6.91 4.31
CA ALA A 299 9.64 -5.57 4.87
C ALA A 299 11.07 -5.01 4.64
N SER A 300 12.08 -5.89 4.54
CA SER A 300 13.46 -5.53 4.14
C SER A 300 13.49 -5.00 2.71
N LEU A 301 12.87 -5.72 1.78
CA LEU A 301 12.77 -5.35 0.37
C LEU A 301 12.01 -4.03 0.20
N PHE A 302 10.88 -3.87 0.88
CA PHE A 302 10.12 -2.62 0.88
C PHE A 302 10.98 -1.45 1.34
N ARG A 303 11.65 -1.56 2.50
CA ARG A 303 12.53 -0.50 3.04
C ARG A 303 13.65 -0.14 2.06
N ARG A 304 14.27 -1.13 1.42
CA ARG A 304 15.33 -0.89 0.42
C ARG A 304 14.81 -0.08 -0.77
N LEU A 305 13.63 -0.41 -1.28
CA LEU A 305 13.06 0.21 -2.49
C LEU A 305 12.39 1.57 -2.21
N TRP A 306 11.84 1.78 -1.01
CA TRP A 306 11.07 2.98 -0.65
C TRP A 306 11.79 3.98 0.26
N SER A 307 12.94 3.63 0.84
CA SER A 307 13.68 4.55 1.74
C SER A 307 14.14 5.83 1.03
N ALA A 308 14.51 5.77 -0.25
CA ALA A 308 14.94 6.94 -1.01
C ALA A 308 13.78 7.68 -1.71
N ARG A 309 12.53 7.22 -1.55
CA ARG A 309 11.37 7.77 -2.26
C ARG A 309 10.79 9.00 -1.56
N ARG A 310 9.95 9.72 -2.30
CA ARG A 310 9.31 10.93 -1.80
C ARG A 310 8.36 10.62 -0.65
N LEU A 311 8.28 11.51 0.33
CA LEU A 311 7.36 11.44 1.47
C LEU A 311 5.90 11.29 1.02
N MET A 312 5.53 11.94 -0.08
CA MET A 312 4.19 11.84 -0.65
C MET A 312 3.85 10.43 -1.11
N GLU A 313 4.79 9.73 -1.74
CA GLU A 313 4.58 8.35 -2.20
C GLU A 313 4.40 7.39 -1.01
N LEU A 314 5.23 7.55 0.02
CA LEU A 314 5.12 6.78 1.26
C LEU A 314 3.77 6.99 1.95
N HIS A 315 3.29 8.24 1.99
CA HIS A 315 1.98 8.56 2.55
C HIS A 315 0.83 7.92 1.76
N LYS A 316 0.90 7.93 0.42
CA LYS A 316 -0.10 7.27 -0.44
C LYS A 316 -0.16 5.78 -0.16
N VAL A 317 0.99 5.09 -0.09
CA VAL A 317 1.05 3.66 0.23
C VAL A 317 0.50 3.37 1.62
N GLY A 318 0.84 4.18 2.63
CA GLY A 318 0.38 3.98 4.01
C GLY A 318 -1.13 4.16 4.23
N ASN A 319 -1.81 4.81 3.29
CA ASN A 319 -3.26 5.08 3.33
C ASN A 319 -4.07 4.25 2.33
N ASP A 320 -3.41 3.53 1.42
CA ASP A 320 -4.07 2.70 0.42
C ASP A 320 -4.69 1.46 1.06
N ARG A 321 -6.00 1.25 0.86
CA ARG A 321 -6.74 0.15 1.47
C ARG A 321 -6.41 -1.20 0.83
N ASP A 322 -5.95 -1.20 -0.43
CA ASP A 322 -5.60 -2.40 -1.18
C ASP A 322 -4.21 -2.94 -0.79
N VAL A 323 -3.40 -2.12 -0.11
CA VAL A 323 -2.08 -2.51 0.37
C VAL A 323 -2.22 -3.32 1.67
N PRO A 324 -1.55 -4.48 1.82
CA PRO A 324 -1.54 -5.25 3.07
C PRO A 324 -1.13 -4.42 4.30
N GLU A 325 -1.71 -4.71 5.47
CA GLU A 325 -1.43 -3.93 6.70
C GLU A 325 0.05 -4.00 7.11
N SER A 326 0.74 -5.11 6.86
CA SER A 326 2.19 -5.24 7.08
C SER A 326 2.97 -4.21 6.27
N THR A 327 2.67 -4.09 4.97
CA THR A 327 3.28 -3.11 4.07
C THR A 327 2.89 -1.68 4.44
N ARG A 328 1.63 -1.42 4.81
CA ARG A 328 1.21 -0.10 5.31
C ARG A 328 1.96 0.32 6.56
N ARG A 329 2.15 -0.60 7.52
CA ARG A 329 2.93 -0.34 8.74
C ARG A 329 4.38 0.00 8.39
N ALA A 330 5.01 -0.77 7.50
CA ALA A 330 6.36 -0.49 7.02
C ALA A 330 6.45 0.88 6.30
N ALA A 331 5.47 1.23 5.49
CA ALA A 331 5.39 2.53 4.82
C ALA A 331 5.30 3.69 5.81
N ARG A 332 4.46 3.57 6.85
CA ARG A 332 4.36 4.57 7.92
C ARG A 332 5.65 4.72 8.72
N GLU A 333 6.35 3.62 8.98
CA GLU A 333 7.64 3.65 9.69
C GLU A 333 8.71 4.36 8.86
N VAL A 334 8.85 4.01 7.57
CA VAL A 334 9.77 4.69 6.66
C VAL A 334 9.40 6.16 6.48
N LEU A 335 8.10 6.48 6.39
CA LEU A 335 7.61 7.87 6.34
C LEU A 335 8.07 8.66 7.57
N ARG A 336 7.93 8.10 8.77
CA ARG A 336 8.36 8.75 10.02
C ARG A 336 9.86 8.97 10.06
N GLN A 337 10.65 7.95 9.71
CA GLN A 337 12.10 8.03 9.65
C GLN A 337 12.54 9.11 8.65
N ARG A 338 11.96 9.12 7.46
CA ARG A 338 12.27 10.09 6.40
C ARG A 338 11.78 11.49 6.73
N PHE A 339 10.64 11.63 7.41
CA PHE A 339 10.17 12.95 7.85
C PHE A 339 11.09 13.55 8.92
N ALA A 340 11.68 12.73 9.80
CA ALA A 340 12.61 13.21 10.81
C ALA A 340 13.89 13.79 10.18
N SER A 341 14.52 13.07 9.25
CA SER A 341 15.82 13.45 8.66
C SER A 341 15.75 14.11 7.28
N GLY A 342 14.57 14.21 6.68
CA GLY A 342 14.38 14.67 5.30
C GLY A 342 14.52 16.19 5.13
N PRO A 343 14.55 16.67 3.87
CA PRO A 343 14.63 18.10 3.56
C PRO A 343 13.35 18.83 3.96
N ALA A 344 13.50 20.09 4.37
CA ALA A 344 12.41 20.90 4.89
C ALA A 344 11.30 21.15 3.86
N GLU A 345 11.69 21.38 2.61
CA GLU A 345 10.79 21.65 1.48
C GLU A 345 9.80 20.50 1.27
N GLU A 346 10.31 19.27 1.28
CA GLU A 346 9.50 18.07 1.09
C GLU A 346 8.53 17.82 2.25
N LYS A 347 8.95 18.12 3.50
CA LYS A 347 8.06 18.07 4.67
C LYS A 347 6.90 19.05 4.54
N VAL A 348 7.19 20.28 4.09
CA VAL A 348 6.16 21.30 3.85
C VAL A 348 5.21 20.86 2.74
N GLU A 349 5.75 20.38 1.62
CA GLU A 349 4.93 19.87 0.51
C GLU A 349 4.02 18.72 0.96
N LEU A 350 4.52 17.78 1.77
CA LEU A 350 3.71 16.71 2.34
C LEU A 350 2.54 17.27 3.16
N ILE A 351 2.82 18.21 4.07
CA ILE A 351 1.79 18.79 4.95
C ILE A 351 0.74 19.54 4.13
N LEU A 352 1.16 20.37 3.18
CA LEU A 352 0.24 21.18 2.38
C LEU A 352 -0.60 20.33 1.43
N ASN A 353 0.02 19.41 0.69
CA ASN A 353 -0.67 18.59 -0.31
C ASN A 353 -1.59 17.54 0.32
N THR A 354 -1.37 17.16 1.58
CA THR A 354 -2.27 16.27 2.33
C THR A 354 -3.27 17.04 3.19
N GLU A 355 -3.29 18.38 3.13
CA GLU A 355 -4.04 19.23 4.06
C GLU A 355 -3.81 18.87 5.54
N GLY A 356 -2.60 18.44 5.89
CA GLY A 356 -2.23 18.03 7.24
C GLY A 356 -2.72 16.64 7.65
N ARG A 357 -3.36 15.86 6.76
CA ARG A 357 -3.79 14.48 7.08
C ARG A 357 -2.60 13.57 7.41
N ALA A 358 -1.43 13.84 6.83
CA ALA A 358 -0.19 13.13 7.17
C ALA A 358 0.24 13.32 8.64
N LEU A 359 -0.16 14.41 9.31
CA LEU A 359 0.27 14.74 10.66
C LEU A 359 -0.16 13.69 11.70
N ALA A 360 -1.26 12.97 11.46
CA ALA A 360 -1.71 11.88 12.34
C ALA A 360 -0.68 10.74 12.41
N ALA A 361 0.04 10.45 11.32
CA ALA A 361 1.11 9.46 11.30
C ALA A 361 2.43 10.01 11.89
N LEU A 362 2.53 11.32 12.09
CA LEU A 362 3.74 12.05 12.52
C LEU A 362 3.62 12.60 13.95
N ILE A 363 2.70 12.05 14.74
CA ILE A 363 2.57 12.41 16.16
C ILE A 363 3.90 12.13 16.88
N GLY A 364 4.32 13.09 17.70
CA GLY A 364 5.57 13.04 18.47
C GLY A 364 6.83 13.43 17.71
N LEU A 365 6.76 13.70 16.40
CA LEU A 365 7.92 14.14 15.62
C LEU A 365 8.01 15.67 15.61
N PRO A 366 9.15 16.24 16.07
CA PRO A 366 9.35 17.69 16.01
C PRO A 366 9.59 18.15 14.57
N VAL A 367 9.45 19.47 14.39
CA VAL A 367 9.72 20.15 13.12
C VAL A 367 10.94 21.02 13.30
N ASP A 368 11.86 20.97 12.33
CA ASP A 368 13.03 21.84 12.30
C ASP A 368 12.65 23.30 12.03
N GLY A 369 13.51 24.22 12.47
CA GLY A 369 13.24 25.66 12.35
C GLY A 369 13.05 26.13 10.90
N LYS A 370 13.72 25.50 9.94
CA LYS A 370 13.58 25.81 8.51
C LYS A 370 12.20 25.42 8.00
N THR A 371 11.74 24.20 8.28
CA THR A 371 10.37 23.75 7.96
C THR A 371 9.32 24.65 8.61
N ALA A 372 9.51 25.03 9.89
CA ALA A 372 8.60 25.95 10.59
C ALA A 372 8.54 27.33 9.92
N SER A 373 9.69 27.90 9.53
CA SER A 373 9.79 29.18 8.82
C SER A 373 9.07 29.13 7.47
N LEU A 374 9.29 28.07 6.68
CA LEU A 374 8.61 27.87 5.41
C LEU A 374 7.09 27.75 5.56
N LEU A 375 6.61 27.10 6.61
CA LEU A 375 5.17 27.03 6.92
C LEU A 375 4.61 28.40 7.34
N CYS A 376 5.36 29.20 8.12
CA CYS A 376 4.98 30.57 8.46
C CYS A 376 5.00 31.52 7.27
N GLY A 377 5.79 31.24 6.23
CA GLY A 377 5.81 32.03 5.00
C GLY A 377 4.55 31.88 4.12
N ARG A 378 3.63 30.97 4.47
CA ARG A 378 2.44 30.67 3.67
C ARG A 378 1.18 31.34 4.22
N THR A 379 0.24 31.60 3.31
CA THR A 379 -1.12 32.02 3.64
C THR A 379 -2.04 30.81 3.65
N TYR A 380 -2.82 30.65 4.72
CA TYR A 380 -3.65 29.47 4.92
C TYR A 380 -5.11 29.78 4.60
N ARG A 381 -5.65 29.11 3.58
CA ARG A 381 -7.06 29.21 3.16
C ARG A 381 -7.90 27.99 3.56
N SER A 382 -7.29 26.81 3.64
CA SER A 382 -8.01 25.57 3.97
C SER A 382 -8.28 25.49 5.47
N PRO A 383 -9.56 25.49 5.92
CA PRO A 383 -9.89 25.31 7.33
C PRO A 383 -9.52 23.90 7.82
N MET A 384 -9.55 22.89 6.93
CA MET A 384 -9.13 21.51 7.23
C MET A 384 -7.66 21.45 7.62
N LEU A 385 -6.79 22.10 6.86
CA LEU A 385 -5.37 22.16 7.16
C LEU A 385 -5.09 22.84 8.50
N ILE A 386 -5.75 23.97 8.78
CA ILE A 386 -5.62 24.68 10.05
C ILE A 386 -6.07 23.79 11.21
N GLN A 387 -7.21 23.11 11.07
CA GLN A 387 -7.71 22.19 12.08
C GLN A 387 -6.74 21.03 12.34
N ASN A 388 -6.15 20.45 11.30
CA ASN A 388 -5.18 19.36 11.44
C ASN A 388 -3.88 19.82 12.10
N ILE A 389 -3.35 20.99 11.73
CA ILE A 389 -2.18 21.59 12.39
C ILE A 389 -2.48 21.84 13.86
N ALA A 390 -3.67 22.36 14.17
CA ALA A 390 -4.04 22.69 15.54
C ALA A 390 -4.33 21.46 16.43
N ARG A 391 -4.46 20.26 15.85
CA ARG A 391 -4.50 18.99 16.60
C ARG A 391 -3.13 18.34 16.74
N TRP A 392 -2.14 18.80 16.00
CA TRP A 392 -0.80 18.23 16.01
C TRP A 392 0.02 18.82 17.15
N SER A 393 0.19 18.04 18.22
CA SER A 393 0.88 18.48 19.45
C SER A 393 2.31 18.99 19.24
N ALA A 394 3.00 18.51 18.21
CA ALA A 394 4.35 18.93 17.87
C ALA A 394 4.40 20.18 16.96
N ALA A 395 3.25 20.81 16.68
CA ALA A 395 3.20 22.03 15.87
C ALA A 395 4.04 23.15 16.52
N PRO A 396 4.99 23.77 15.78
CA PRO A 396 5.86 24.80 16.33
C PRO A 396 5.09 25.99 16.92
N PRO A 397 5.52 26.56 18.06
CA PRO A 397 4.86 27.73 18.65
C PRO A 397 4.74 28.92 17.68
N ALA A 398 5.80 29.15 16.88
CA ALA A 398 5.81 30.20 15.85
C ALA A 398 4.71 30.00 14.80
N LEU A 399 4.44 28.76 14.41
CA LEU A 399 3.38 28.43 13.45
C LEU A 399 2.00 28.67 14.05
N ILE A 400 1.77 28.27 15.30
CA ILE A 400 0.49 28.52 15.99
C ILE A 400 0.22 30.02 16.12
N ALA A 401 1.24 30.80 16.51
CA ALA A 401 1.14 32.26 16.59
C ALA A 401 0.86 32.91 15.22
N HIS A 402 1.46 32.39 14.15
CA HIS A 402 1.19 32.84 12.78
C HIS A 402 -0.24 32.53 12.34
N LEU A 403 -0.73 31.30 12.58
CA LEU A 403 -2.08 30.89 12.22
C LEU A 403 -3.15 31.75 12.90
N LEU A 404 -2.97 32.13 14.16
CA LEU A 404 -3.87 33.03 14.88
C LEU A 404 -4.00 34.43 14.23
N LYS A 405 -2.99 34.87 13.47
CA LYS A 405 -3.01 36.14 12.74
C LYS A 405 -3.67 36.03 11.37
N GLN A 406 -3.87 34.83 10.84
CA GLN A 406 -4.44 34.61 9.50
C GLN A 406 -5.90 35.03 9.44
N GLU A 407 -6.31 35.60 8.30
CA GLU A 407 -7.69 36.05 8.08
C GLU A 407 -8.71 34.90 8.21
N ALA A 408 -8.37 33.70 7.72
CA ALA A 408 -9.25 32.54 7.81
C ALA A 408 -9.62 32.18 9.26
N VAL A 409 -8.67 32.32 10.19
CA VAL A 409 -8.88 32.05 11.62
C VAL A 409 -9.65 33.20 12.28
N ARG A 410 -9.36 34.45 11.92
CA ARG A 410 -10.10 35.62 12.44
C ARG A 410 -11.59 35.58 12.08
N ARG A 411 -11.91 35.11 10.87
CA ARG A 411 -13.29 34.97 10.39
C ARG A 411 -14.04 33.78 11.03
N GLN A 412 -13.33 32.79 11.54
CA GLN A 412 -13.92 31.54 12.07
C GLN A 412 -13.62 31.36 13.56
N PRO A 413 -14.57 31.67 14.47
CA PRO A 413 -14.31 31.63 15.91
C PRO A 413 -13.97 30.22 16.43
N GLN A 414 -14.49 29.17 15.78
CA GLN A 414 -14.19 27.78 16.12
C GLN A 414 -12.71 27.43 15.95
N LEU A 415 -12.08 27.86 14.84
CA LEU A 415 -10.66 27.63 14.60
C LEU A 415 -9.79 28.42 15.59
N ARG A 416 -10.19 29.65 15.90
CA ARG A 416 -9.51 30.47 16.90
C ARG A 416 -9.52 29.83 18.28
N MET A 417 -10.67 29.30 18.71
CA MET A 417 -10.80 28.59 19.99
C MET A 417 -9.94 27.32 20.02
N LEU A 418 -9.91 26.56 18.92
CA LEU A 418 -9.09 25.35 18.82
C LEU A 418 -7.59 25.69 18.93
N LEU A 419 -7.12 26.70 18.18
CA LEU A 419 -5.73 27.15 18.24
C LEU A 419 -5.35 27.75 19.61
N ALA A 420 -6.24 28.47 20.27
CA ALA A 420 -5.98 29.03 21.59
C ALA A 420 -5.83 27.95 22.67
N ARG A 421 -6.53 26.81 22.53
CA ARG A 421 -6.40 25.64 23.43
C ARG A 421 -5.14 24.81 23.16
N HIS A 422 -4.40 25.08 22.09
CA HIS A 422 -3.20 24.34 21.76
C HIS A 422 -2.10 24.53 22.84
N PRO A 423 -1.33 23.48 23.21
CA PRO A 423 -0.28 23.58 24.23
C PRO A 423 0.71 24.71 23.93
N ASN A 424 1.11 24.83 22.65
CA ASN A 424 2.08 25.81 22.17
C ASN A 424 1.48 27.19 21.81
N ALA A 425 0.23 27.47 22.19
CA ALA A 425 -0.37 28.78 21.91
C ALA A 425 0.24 29.91 22.77
N PRO A 426 0.42 31.12 22.22
CA PRO A 426 0.94 32.26 22.99
C PRO A 426 -0.01 32.63 24.13
N ALA A 427 0.55 33.09 25.25
CA ALA A 427 -0.22 33.38 26.47
C ALA A 427 -1.34 34.40 26.26
N GLU A 428 -1.14 35.39 25.38
CA GLU A 428 -2.15 36.39 25.02
C GLU A 428 -3.40 35.77 24.39
N ALA A 429 -3.22 34.77 23.52
CA ALA A 429 -4.31 34.08 22.87
C ALA A 429 -5.09 33.17 23.83
N LYS A 430 -4.41 32.61 24.85
CA LYS A 430 -5.04 31.81 25.91
C LYS A 430 -5.94 32.67 26.80
N ARG A 431 -5.56 33.93 27.07
CA ARG A 431 -6.36 34.86 27.90
C ARG A 431 -7.60 35.40 27.20
N THR A 432 -7.60 35.42 25.87
CA THR A 432 -8.71 35.90 25.03
C THR A 432 -9.63 34.79 24.54
N ALA A 433 -9.34 33.54 24.89
CA ALA A 433 -10.24 32.42 24.67
C ALA A 433 -11.39 32.49 25.71
N PRO A 434 -12.66 32.49 25.27
CA PRO A 434 -13.81 32.52 26.17
C PRO A 434 -13.97 31.24 26.98
#